data_AF-A0A0L7KNP8-F1
#
_entry.id   AF-A0A0L7KNP8-F1
#
_cell.length_a   1.000
_cell.length_b   1.000
_cell.length_c   1.000
_cell.angle_alpha   90.00
_cell.angle_beta   90.00
_cell.angle_gamma   90.00
#
_symmetry.space_group_name_H-M   'P 1'
#
loop_
_entity.id
_entity.type
_entity.pdbx_description
1 polymer ?
#
loop_
_entity_poly.entity_id
_entity_poly.type
_entity_poly.pdbx_seq_one_letter_code
_entity_poly.pdbx_strand_id
1 'polypeptide(L)'
;MISHLGLYKPASHLTADTFEENKNRSWRTSDIDCFASNLAFVLFDCADGEHVLTLHQEHAIVMPMCQSELCPLRVLTQHFNQSIHNCDYSDMCSLRGEL
;
A
#
# COMPACT_ATOMS: atom_id res chain seq x y z
N MET A 1 6.16 2.04 1.90
CA MET A 1 4.78 2.49 1.53
C MET A 1 3.95 1.34 0.96
N ILE A 2 4.29 0.77 -0.22
CA ILE A 2 3.57 -0.36 -0.85
C ILE A 2 3.25 -1.51 0.12
N SER A 3 4.22 -1.94 0.93
CA SER A 3 4.02 -3.00 1.92
C SER A 3 2.99 -2.65 3.00
N HIS A 4 2.96 -1.40 3.45
CA HIS A 4 2.00 -0.94 4.47
C HIS A 4 0.58 -0.89 3.92
N LEU A 5 0.44 -0.51 2.66
CA LEU A 5 -0.83 -0.49 1.93
C LEU A 5 -1.36 -1.90 1.61
N GLY A 6 -0.55 -2.94 1.85
CA GLY A 6 -0.91 -4.34 1.61
C GLY A 6 -0.92 -4.73 0.13
N LEU A 7 -0.38 -3.90 -0.76
CA LEU A 7 -0.37 -4.17 -2.19
C LEU A 7 0.63 -5.29 -2.53
N TYR A 8 0.27 -6.15 -3.49
CA TYR A 8 1.09 -7.27 -3.98
C TYR A 8 1.56 -8.23 -2.88
N LYS A 9 0.84 -8.31 -1.75
CA LYS A 9 1.17 -9.21 -0.65
C LYS A 9 1.17 -10.67 -1.14
N PRO A 10 2.27 -11.42 -1.00
CA PRO A 10 2.32 -12.82 -1.39
C PRO A 10 1.47 -13.68 -0.46
N ALA A 11 1.03 -14.85 -0.96
CA ALA A 11 0.22 -15.81 -0.19
C ALA A 11 1.00 -16.45 0.98
N SER A 12 2.32 -16.55 0.85
CA SER A 12 3.23 -17.10 1.86
C SER A 12 4.48 -16.23 1.97
N HIS A 13 5.24 -16.41 3.06
CA HIS A 13 6.52 -15.74 3.23
C HIS A 13 7.51 -16.20 2.16
N LEU A 14 8.14 -15.24 1.50
CA LEU A 14 9.15 -15.51 0.48
C LEU A 14 10.48 -15.79 1.17
N THR A 15 10.95 -17.03 1.07
CA THR A 15 12.22 -17.47 1.64
C THR A 15 13.13 -18.02 0.54
N ALA A 16 14.43 -18.13 0.81
CA ALA A 16 15.40 -18.59 -0.18
C ALA A 16 15.17 -20.06 -0.59
N ASP A 17 14.75 -20.90 0.35
CA ASP A 17 14.48 -22.32 0.16
C ASP A 17 13.21 -22.58 -0.67
N THR A 18 12.23 -21.68 -0.63
CA THR A 18 10.96 -21.82 -1.38
C THR A 18 11.00 -21.12 -2.74
N PHE A 19 12.19 -20.78 -3.26
CA PHE A 19 12.35 -20.03 -4.51
C PHE A 19 11.66 -20.71 -5.70
N GLU A 20 11.82 -22.02 -5.84
CA GLU A 20 11.25 -22.79 -6.95
C GLU A 20 9.72 -22.82 -6.93
N GLU A 21 9.13 -22.84 -5.73
CA GLU A 21 7.67 -22.84 -5.51
C GLU A 21 7.09 -21.43 -5.72
N ASN A 22 7.85 -20.39 -5.41
CA ASN A 22 7.45 -18.98 -5.48
C ASN A 22 7.80 -18.29 -6.80
N LYS A 23 7.93 -19.06 -7.89
CA LYS A 23 8.13 -18.49 -9.23
C LYS A 23 7.01 -17.53 -9.62
N ASN A 24 5.76 -17.81 -9.24
CA ASN A 24 4.60 -16.97 -9.57
C ASN A 24 4.17 -16.04 -8.42
N ARG A 25 5.09 -15.68 -7.52
CA ARG A 25 4.81 -14.72 -6.44
C ARG A 25 4.30 -13.38 -6.98
N SER A 26 3.40 -12.76 -6.23
CA SER A 26 2.88 -11.41 -6.52
C SER A 26 3.92 -10.32 -6.26
N TRP A 27 4.81 -10.52 -5.28
CA TRP A 27 5.84 -9.54 -4.94
C TRP A 27 7.05 -9.66 -5.89
N ARG A 28 7.04 -8.83 -6.94
CA ARG A 28 8.07 -8.76 -7.98
C ARG A 28 8.59 -7.34 -8.12
N THR A 29 9.79 -7.08 -7.59
CA THR A 29 10.38 -5.73 -7.57
C THR A 29 10.50 -5.11 -8.95
N SER A 30 10.81 -5.89 -10.00
CA SER A 30 10.87 -5.41 -11.39
C SER A 30 9.56 -4.82 -11.91
N ASP A 31 8.43 -5.26 -11.34
CA ASP A 31 7.09 -4.89 -11.79
C ASP A 31 6.50 -3.83 -10.86
N ILE A 32 6.93 -3.84 -9.59
CA ILE A 32 6.43 -2.95 -8.53
C ILE A 32 7.21 -1.64 -8.48
N ASP A 33 8.54 -1.70 -8.58
CA ASP A 33 9.43 -0.56 -8.32
C ASP A 33 10.57 -0.55 -9.34
N CYS A 34 10.20 -0.48 -10.62
CA CYS A 34 11.14 -0.19 -11.71
C CYS A 34 11.58 1.28 -11.68
N PHE A 35 12.55 1.66 -12.52
CA PHE A 35 12.99 3.05 -12.57
C PHE A 35 11.85 4.00 -12.90
N ALA A 36 11.79 5.12 -12.18
CA ALA A 36 10.73 6.11 -12.25
C ALA A 36 9.33 5.59 -11.88
N SER A 37 9.26 4.55 -11.03
CA SER A 37 7.99 4.13 -10.47
C SER A 37 7.34 5.20 -9.61
N ASN A 38 6.01 5.26 -9.64
CA ASN A 38 5.21 6.25 -8.93
C ASN A 38 4.01 5.61 -8.25
N LEU A 39 3.58 6.26 -7.17
CA LEU A 39 2.35 6.01 -6.47
C LEU A 39 1.64 7.35 -6.26
N ALA A 40 0.40 7.45 -6.71
CA ALA A 40 -0.40 8.66 -6.56
C ALA A 40 -1.75 8.36 -5.89
N PHE A 41 -2.22 9.31 -5.11
CA PHE A 41 -3.55 9.32 -4.52
C PHE A 41 -4.27 10.57 -4.99
N VAL A 42 -5.38 10.40 -5.70
CA VAL A 42 -6.19 11.51 -6.22
C VAL A 42 -7.48 11.57 -5.41
N LEU A 43 -7.70 12.71 -4.74
CA LEU A 43 -8.92 12.96 -3.98
C LEU A 43 -9.98 13.58 -4.89
N PHE A 44 -11.16 12.97 -4.90
CA PHE A 44 -12.35 13.46 -5.58
C PHE A 44 -13.40 13.85 -4.55
N ASP A 45 -14.07 14.96 -4.81
CA ASP A 45 -15.28 15.37 -4.10
C ASP A 45 -16.49 14.89 -4.91
N CYS A 46 -17.17 13.83 -4.44
CA CYS A 46 -18.33 13.22 -5.10
C CYS A 46 -19.62 13.56 -4.34
N ALA A 47 -20.77 13.35 -4.98
CA ALA A 47 -22.07 13.69 -4.39
C ALA A 47 -22.37 12.94 -3.07
N ASP A 48 -21.79 11.75 -2.89
CA ASP A 48 -21.90 10.90 -1.72
C ASP A 48 -20.68 10.98 -0.78
N GLY A 49 -19.77 11.94 -1.03
CA GLY A 49 -18.62 12.27 -0.19
C GLY A 49 -17.27 12.08 -0.89
N GLU A 50 -16.21 12.23 -0.11
CA GLU A 50 -14.83 12.15 -0.60
C GLU A 50 -14.41 10.72 -0.97
N HIS A 51 -13.81 10.59 -2.17
CA HIS A 51 -13.30 9.33 -2.69
C HIS A 51 -11.85 9.48 -3.13
N VAL A 52 -11.06 8.42 -2.96
CA VAL A 52 -9.65 8.37 -3.34
C VAL A 52 -9.48 7.35 -4.46
N LEU A 53 -8.92 7.79 -5.60
CA LEU A 53 -8.36 6.92 -6.61
C LEU A 53 -6.88 6.71 -6.30
N THR A 54 -6.46 5.45 -6.20
CA THR A 54 -5.04 5.10 -6.06
C THR A 54 -4.50 4.67 -7.41
N LEU A 55 -3.39 5.28 -7.83
CA LEU A 55 -2.66 4.93 -9.04
C LEU A 55 -1.29 4.38 -8.65
N HIS A 56 -0.92 3.25 -9.21
CA HIS A 56 0.44 2.71 -9.13
C HIS A 56 0.94 2.49 -10.56
N GLN A 57 2.05 3.14 -10.92
CA GLN A 57 2.53 3.17 -12.31
C GLN A 57 1.45 3.66 -13.29
N GLU A 58 0.75 4.75 -12.94
CA GLU A 58 -0.36 5.32 -13.74
C GLU A 58 -1.56 4.38 -13.96
N HIS A 59 -1.55 3.18 -13.37
CA HIS A 59 -2.66 2.24 -13.42
C HIS A 59 -3.52 2.37 -12.17
N ALA A 60 -4.83 2.50 -12.37
CA ALA A 60 -5.78 2.43 -11.27
C ALA A 60 -5.71 1.05 -10.60
N ILE A 61 -5.67 1.07 -9.26
CA ILE A 61 -5.68 -0.15 -8.47
C ILE A 61 -6.85 -0.15 -7.50
N VAL A 62 -7.43 -1.34 -7.31
CA VAL A 62 -8.41 -1.56 -6.25
C VAL A 62 -7.64 -1.83 -4.95
N MET A 63 -7.80 -0.92 -4.00
CA MET A 63 -7.17 -1.07 -2.69
C MET A 63 -7.78 -2.27 -1.92
N PRO A 64 -7.00 -3.01 -1.10
CA PRO A 64 -7.45 -4.28 -0.51
C PRO A 64 -8.72 -4.21 0.36
N MET A 65 -9.03 -3.04 0.93
CA MET A 65 -10.21 -2.79 1.76
C MET A 65 -11.43 -2.26 0.97
N CYS A 66 -11.30 -2.12 -0.35
CA CYS A 66 -12.27 -1.44 -1.21
C CYS A 66 -12.84 -2.42 -2.25
N GLN A 67 -14.04 -2.12 -2.77
CA GLN A 67 -14.70 -2.94 -3.80
C GLN A 67 -14.48 -2.41 -5.22
N SER A 68 -14.01 -1.17 -5.35
CA SER A 68 -13.80 -0.44 -6.61
C SER A 68 -12.55 0.43 -6.54
N GLU A 69 -12.08 0.92 -7.68
CA GLU A 69 -10.90 1.78 -7.82
C GLU A 69 -11.07 3.13 -7.11
N LEU A 70 -12.26 3.74 -7.23
CA LEU A 70 -12.66 4.87 -6.39
C LEU A 70 -13.10 4.34 -5.04
N CYS A 71 -12.29 4.58 -4.02
CA CYS A 71 -12.59 4.11 -2.68
C CYS A 71 -13.00 5.26 -1.75
N PRO A 72 -14.09 5.14 -0.97
CA PRO A 72 -14.48 6.19 -0.03
C PRO A 72 -13.35 6.49 0.96
N LEU A 73 -13.00 7.76 1.15
CA LEU A 73 -11.91 8.18 2.04
C LEU A 73 -12.13 7.70 3.49
N ARG A 74 -13.39 7.66 3.92
CA ARG A 74 -13.79 7.12 5.24
C ARG A 74 -13.37 5.66 5.43
N VAL A 75 -13.40 4.84 4.38
CA VAL A 75 -13.02 3.42 4.46
C VAL A 75 -11.50 3.29 4.60
N LEU A 76 -10.73 4.10 3.85
CA LEU A 76 -9.26 4.13 3.95
C LEU A 76 -8.82 4.56 5.36
N THR A 77 -9.35 5.68 5.84
CA THR A 77 -8.99 6.25 7.15
C THR A 77 -9.39 5.34 8.30
N GLN A 78 -10.54 4.66 8.19
CA GLN A 78 -10.94 3.64 9.16
C GLN A 78 -10.00 2.42 9.14
N HIS A 79 -9.65 1.92 7.95
CA HIS A 79 -8.76 0.75 7.81
C HIS A 79 -7.37 1.02 8.39
N PHE A 80 -6.80 2.21 8.14
CA PHE A 80 -5.47 2.59 8.61
C PHE A 80 -5.46 3.33 9.95
N ASN A 81 -6.58 3.40 10.67
CA ASN A 81 -6.69 4.20 11.90
C ASN A 81 -5.58 3.88 12.91
N GLN A 82 -5.30 2.59 13.16
CA GLN A 82 -4.23 2.16 14.07
C GLN A 82 -2.87 2.63 13.59
N SER A 83 -2.58 2.47 12.30
CA SER A 83 -1.31 2.89 11.71
C SER A 83 -1.12 4.40 11.71
N ILE A 84 -2.20 5.16 11.56
CA ILE A 84 -2.17 6.63 11.51
C ILE A 84 -1.97 7.21 12.92
N HIS A 85 -2.65 6.65 13.93
CA HIS A 85 -2.71 7.26 15.26
C HIS A 85 -1.84 6.57 16.32
N ASN A 86 -1.49 5.30 16.14
CA ASN A 86 -0.84 4.49 17.17
C ASN A 86 0.46 3.80 16.67
N CYS A 87 1.06 4.27 15.58
CA CYS A 87 2.33 3.77 15.05
C CYS A 87 3.43 4.78 15.33
N ASP A 88 4.11 4.66 16.48
CA ASP A 88 5.25 5.51 16.80
C ASP A 88 6.51 5.03 16.07
N TYR A 89 6.76 5.62 14.90
CA TYR A 89 7.96 5.34 14.11
C TYR A 89 9.25 5.67 14.85
N SER A 90 9.24 6.65 15.76
CA SER A 90 10.44 7.07 16.48
C SER A 90 10.88 5.98 17.44
N ASP A 91 9.93 5.42 18.19
CA ASP A 91 10.18 4.29 19.10
C ASP A 91 10.52 3.02 18.32
N MET A 92 9.67 2.64 17.35
CA MET A 92 9.85 1.42 16.55
C MET A 92 11.21 1.37 15.82
N CYS A 93 11.66 2.50 15.30
CA CYS A 93 12.93 2.60 14.58
C CYS A 93 14.09 3.07 15.47
N SER A 94 13.87 3.23 16.78
CA SER A 94 14.88 3.70 17.73
C SER A 94 15.57 5.00 17.30
N LEU A 95 14.81 5.92 16.69
CA LEU A 95 15.31 7.20 16.20
C LEU A 95 15.54 8.12 17.41
N ARG A 96 16.73 8.05 17.99
CA ARG A 96 17.17 8.94 19.07
C ARG A 96 17.65 10.26 18.47
N GLY A 97 16.76 11.25 18.40
CA GLY A 97 17.05 12.70 18.47
C GLY A 97 18.32 13.24 17.80
N GLU A 98 18.61 12.90 16.55
CA GLU A 98 19.55 13.67 15.72
C GLU A 98 18.73 14.55 14.76
N LEU A 99 18.47 15.78 15.23
CA LEU A 99 18.09 16.95 14.45
C LEU A 99 19.10 18.06 14.76
#